data_AF-Q2L074-F1
#
_entry.id   AF-Q2L074-F1
#
_cell.length_a   1.000
_cell.length_b   1.000
_cell.length_c   1.000
_cell.angle_alpha   90.00
_cell.angle_beta   90.00
_cell.angle_gamma   90.00
#
_symmetry.space_group_name_H-M   'P 1'
#
loop_
_entity.id
_entity.type
_entity.pdbx_description
1 polymer ?
#
loop_
_entity_poly.entity_id
_entity_poly.type
_entity_poly.pdbx_seq_one_letter_code
_entity_poly.pdbx_strand_id
1 'polypeptide(L)'
;MSQDENDRPRKTLTIKAKPSPDGNDAPLRRKRSGARARQAAQIERAHYTRAESPPAREPEAASGYAERPAQRSRPQPYAAASRGTRSRGDDQAGENRRRSGMGVVRADTPAPDWDDVFAGDAQGPGLTEDSPVEVDSPQAYRRRRHSGRQAEIFRCYAPCPQGLEDALTAEMQALGFDDAQAGRAGCGFTSDWSGIQRANLYSRLAARILVQVGAGNLNHEDELLDLAYSVPWENWFGPEDTLRVDTSAIKSPVHSLQYCNLRVKDGICDRLRDREGARPSIDTVRPDARVQLFMEGTHATLYLDTSGESLFKRGWRLDKGEAPLRENLAAGMLALAGWDPSAPLLDPFCGSGTILIEAAWIALGVPPGISRPFGFERMRQHDARRWRDLKDDARSRIRTQLETPLIGYDIDERAIEFARANAERAWLTEETIRFEVGDARHVKAPASQGWIVTNPPYGERMEIADDFWREWSACLKHEFAGWQAHIISSDMKLPQRMRLKPVRRIPLHNGSLDCRLFAFELVQAGYRDGPSGLL
;
A
#
# COMPACT_ATOMS: atom_id res chain seq x y z
N MET A 1 9.54 -37.91 42.76
CA MET A 1 10.62 -38.63 43.46
C MET A 1 11.57 -39.15 42.39
N SER A 2 12.88 -38.93 42.39
CA SER A 2 13.75 -38.33 43.42
C SER A 2 14.48 -37.05 42.91
N GLN A 3 15.00 -36.27 43.85
CA GLN A 3 15.93 -35.16 43.61
C GLN A 3 17.40 -35.63 43.70
N ASP A 4 18.29 -34.72 43.31
CA ASP A 4 19.69 -34.52 43.71
C ASP A 4 20.74 -35.63 43.51
N GLU A 5 21.68 -35.37 42.58
CA GLU A 5 23.11 -35.20 42.91
C GLU A 5 23.91 -34.67 41.69
N ASN A 6 24.45 -33.45 41.78
CA ASN A 6 25.69 -33.07 41.08
C ASN A 6 26.25 -31.72 41.57
N ASP A 7 26.91 -31.75 42.72
CA ASP A 7 27.78 -30.66 43.16
C ASP A 7 29.20 -30.85 42.60
N ARG A 8 29.70 -29.85 41.85
CA ARG A 8 31.15 -29.61 41.61
C ARG A 8 31.40 -28.21 41.00
N PRO A 9 32.38 -27.44 41.53
CA PRO A 9 32.51 -26.01 41.22
C PRO A 9 33.22 -25.72 39.89
N ARG A 10 32.73 -24.72 39.15
CA ARG A 10 33.42 -24.14 37.99
C ARG A 10 34.41 -23.06 38.43
N LYS A 11 35.66 -23.17 37.97
CA LYS A 11 36.79 -22.31 38.36
C LYS A 11 36.67 -20.90 37.78
N THR A 12 36.70 -19.88 38.64
CA THR A 12 36.89 -18.48 38.27
C THR A 12 38.36 -18.23 37.94
N LEU A 13 38.67 -17.67 36.76
CA LEU A 13 40.01 -17.20 36.41
C LEU A 13 40.12 -15.68 36.59
N THR A 14 40.66 -15.27 37.73
CA THR A 14 41.05 -13.88 38.00
C THR A 14 42.49 -13.66 37.54
N ILE A 15 42.75 -12.71 36.65
CA ILE A 15 44.11 -12.31 36.25
C ILE A 15 44.42 -10.92 36.84
N LYS A 16 45.55 -10.83 37.54
CA LYS A 16 46.05 -9.62 38.22
C LYS A 16 46.61 -8.59 37.24
N ALA A 17 46.41 -7.32 37.53
CA ALA A 17 47.16 -6.20 36.93
C ALA A 17 48.51 -5.97 37.65
N LYS A 18 49.50 -5.45 36.92
CA LYS A 18 50.72 -4.78 37.42
C LYS A 18 51.18 -3.71 36.38
N PRO A 19 52.04 -2.72 36.76
CA PRO A 19 51.93 -1.36 36.19
C PRO A 19 53.10 -0.87 35.31
N SER A 20 52.80 0.18 34.51
CA SER A 20 53.70 1.25 33.98
C SER A 20 54.82 0.83 33.00
N PRO A 21 55.35 1.73 32.10
CA PRO A 21 55.44 3.20 32.23
C PRO A 21 54.99 4.03 30.99
N ASP A 22 55.28 5.33 31.01
CA ASP A 22 54.97 6.34 29.99
C ASP A 22 55.50 6.05 28.58
N GLY A 23 54.78 6.56 27.57
CA GLY A 23 55.22 6.57 26.18
C GLY A 23 54.14 7.07 25.22
N ASN A 24 54.37 8.24 24.62
CA ASN A 24 53.60 8.72 23.47
C ASN A 24 53.81 7.75 22.29
N ASP A 25 52.74 7.14 21.77
CA ASP A 25 52.64 6.86 20.33
C ASP A 25 51.22 6.42 19.91
N ALA A 26 50.75 6.93 18.78
CA ALA A 26 49.40 6.65 18.26
C ALA A 26 49.38 5.35 17.42
N PRO A 27 48.51 4.36 17.72
CA PRO A 27 48.47 3.12 16.97
C PRO A 27 47.79 3.27 15.59
N LEU A 28 48.58 3.04 14.55
CA LEU A 28 48.16 3.01 13.14
C LEU A 28 46.94 2.10 12.89
N ARG A 29 45.84 2.66 12.39
CA ARG A 29 44.67 1.89 11.92
C ARG A 29 45.05 1.00 10.73
N ARG A 30 45.02 -0.33 10.92
CA ARG A 30 45.06 -1.32 9.82
C ARG A 30 43.90 -1.08 8.84
N LYS A 31 44.20 -0.65 7.61
CA LYS A 31 43.24 -0.55 6.51
C LYS A 31 42.82 -1.97 6.07
N ARG A 32 41.56 -2.35 6.31
CA ARG A 32 40.93 -3.49 5.63
C ARG A 32 40.57 -3.08 4.20
N SER A 33 41.34 -3.54 3.23
CA SER A 33 41.04 -3.35 1.81
C SER A 33 39.94 -4.32 1.37
N GLY A 34 38.79 -3.78 0.94
CA GLY A 34 37.67 -4.53 0.39
C GLY A 34 36.86 -3.67 -0.58
N ALA A 35 36.12 -4.30 -1.50
CA ALA A 35 35.43 -3.59 -2.59
C ALA A 35 34.48 -2.48 -2.07
N ARG A 36 33.77 -2.72 -0.97
CA ARG A 36 32.86 -1.73 -0.33
C ARG A 36 33.57 -0.44 0.12
N ALA A 37 34.85 -0.50 0.52
CA ALA A 37 35.60 0.69 0.93
C ALA A 37 35.99 1.59 -0.26
N ARG A 38 36.16 1.02 -1.47
CA ARG A 38 36.40 1.82 -2.69
C ARG A 38 35.13 2.50 -3.16
N GLN A 39 33.99 1.82 -3.00
CA GLN A 39 32.67 2.33 -3.37
C GLN A 39 32.26 3.53 -2.49
N ALA A 40 32.49 3.46 -1.17
CA ALA A 40 32.29 4.60 -0.26
C ALA A 40 33.16 5.82 -0.65
N ALA A 41 34.46 5.61 -0.91
CA ALA A 41 35.38 6.69 -1.28
C ALA A 41 35.08 7.30 -2.68
N GLN A 42 34.45 6.56 -3.59
CA GLN A 42 33.96 7.10 -4.87
C GLN A 42 32.69 7.96 -4.68
N ILE A 43 31.80 7.57 -3.76
CA ILE A 43 30.60 8.34 -3.42
C ILE A 43 30.98 9.67 -2.75
N GLU A 44 31.89 9.65 -1.75
CA GLU A 44 32.38 10.87 -1.10
C GLU A 44 33.03 11.85 -2.10
N ARG A 45 33.85 11.34 -3.03
CA ARG A 45 34.44 12.18 -4.10
C ARG A 45 33.38 12.80 -5.00
N ALA A 46 32.34 12.06 -5.40
CA ALA A 46 31.26 12.58 -6.25
C ALA A 46 30.41 13.65 -5.55
N HIS A 47 30.30 13.61 -4.21
CA HIS A 47 29.64 14.65 -3.43
C HIS A 47 30.46 15.95 -3.38
N TYR A 48 31.78 15.88 -3.21
CA TYR A 48 32.63 17.08 -3.16
C TYR A 48 32.70 17.82 -4.51
N THR A 49 32.77 17.13 -5.65
CA THR A 49 32.83 17.82 -6.96
C THR A 49 31.55 18.53 -7.38
N ARG A 50 30.46 18.41 -6.60
CA ARG A 50 29.17 19.04 -6.91
C ARG A 50 28.86 20.28 -6.05
N ALA A 51 29.73 20.59 -5.08
CA ALA A 51 29.52 21.69 -4.13
C ALA A 51 30.24 23.00 -4.53
N GLU A 52 31.18 22.96 -5.49
CA GLU A 52 31.92 24.14 -5.94
C GLU A 52 31.72 24.37 -7.45
N SER A 53 30.92 25.38 -7.78
CA SER A 53 30.87 25.98 -9.12
C SER A 53 30.53 27.47 -8.94
N PRO A 54 31.39 28.41 -9.38
CA PRO A 54 31.18 29.84 -9.16
C PRO A 54 30.07 30.39 -10.06
N PRO A 55 29.41 31.51 -9.67
CA PRO A 55 28.32 32.10 -10.45
C PRO A 55 28.83 32.67 -11.78
N ALA A 56 28.07 32.43 -12.86
CA ALA A 56 28.36 32.97 -14.18
C ALA A 56 28.05 34.48 -14.25
N ARG A 57 28.93 35.24 -14.91
CA ARG A 57 28.70 36.65 -15.24
C ARG A 57 27.82 36.79 -16.49
N GLU A 58 26.96 37.80 -16.48
CA GLU A 58 26.34 38.34 -17.69
C GLU A 58 27.40 39.04 -18.59
N PRO A 59 27.18 39.07 -19.91
CA PRO A 59 27.81 40.05 -20.79
C PRO A 59 26.80 40.96 -21.49
N GLU A 60 27.15 42.25 -21.55
CA GLU A 60 26.44 43.31 -22.28
C GLU A 60 26.61 43.20 -23.81
N ALA A 61 26.01 44.16 -24.53
CA ALA A 61 25.79 44.11 -25.97
C ALA A 61 26.95 44.64 -26.86
N ALA A 62 26.83 44.28 -28.15
CA ALA A 62 27.06 45.11 -29.34
C ALA A 62 28.33 44.91 -30.22
N SER A 63 28.02 44.94 -31.53
CA SER A 63 28.82 45.38 -32.69
C SER A 63 29.59 44.36 -33.55
N GLY A 64 29.28 44.38 -34.86
CA GLY A 64 30.29 44.51 -35.92
C GLY A 64 30.52 43.34 -36.90
N TYR A 65 30.08 43.51 -38.16
CA TYR A 65 30.67 43.11 -39.47
C TYR A 65 31.72 41.96 -39.57
N ALA A 66 31.83 41.13 -40.62
CA ALA A 66 31.04 40.84 -41.83
C ALA A 66 31.66 39.63 -42.62
N GLU A 67 31.06 39.28 -43.77
CA GLU A 67 31.61 38.44 -44.88
C GLU A 67 31.44 36.90 -44.83
N ARG A 68 31.79 36.24 -45.96
CA ARG A 68 31.14 35.08 -46.65
C ARG A 68 32.25 34.23 -47.36
N PRO A 69 32.00 33.18 -48.21
CA PRO A 69 30.83 32.32 -48.46
C PRO A 69 31.14 30.78 -48.66
N ALA A 70 30.10 30.00 -49.04
CA ALA A 70 30.13 28.74 -49.83
C ALA A 70 30.54 27.41 -49.12
N GLN A 71 30.10 26.18 -49.50
CA GLN A 71 29.27 25.70 -50.63
C GLN A 71 28.69 24.26 -50.37
N ARG A 72 27.68 23.84 -51.17
CA ARG A 72 27.13 22.45 -51.38
C ARG A 72 26.32 21.79 -50.25
N SER A 73 25.38 20.85 -50.46
CA SER A 73 24.47 20.46 -51.58
C SER A 73 23.58 19.28 -51.13
N ARG A 74 22.25 19.26 -51.39
CA ARG A 74 21.38 18.08 -51.74
C ARG A 74 19.86 18.45 -51.79
N PRO A 75 18.95 17.61 -52.35
CA PRO A 75 17.92 18.09 -53.28
C PRO A 75 16.45 18.12 -52.78
N GLN A 76 15.60 18.72 -53.63
CA GLN A 76 14.14 18.76 -53.62
C GLN A 76 13.52 17.52 -54.33
N PRO A 77 12.21 17.19 -54.18
CA PRO A 77 11.16 17.83 -55.03
C PRO A 77 9.72 17.97 -54.44
N TYR A 78 9.04 19.07 -54.83
CA TYR A 78 7.57 19.26 -55.09
C TYR A 78 6.53 18.90 -53.99
N ALA A 79 5.33 19.51 -53.92
CA ALA A 79 4.58 20.40 -54.83
C ALA A 79 3.86 21.54 -54.08
N ALA A 80 3.18 22.46 -54.79
CA ALA A 80 2.63 23.70 -54.25
C ALA A 80 1.16 23.97 -54.62
N ALA A 81 0.45 24.71 -53.75
CA ALA A 81 -0.67 25.61 -54.03
C ALA A 81 -0.78 26.59 -52.84
N SER A 82 -0.48 27.89 -52.94
CA SER A 82 -1.32 29.00 -53.43
C SER A 82 -2.72 29.09 -52.81
N ARG A 83 -3.27 30.24 -52.37
CA ARG A 83 -2.81 31.63 -52.16
C ARG A 83 -3.98 32.33 -51.43
N GLY A 84 -3.75 33.28 -50.51
CA GLY A 84 -4.86 34.07 -49.93
C GLY A 84 -4.44 34.96 -48.76
N THR A 85 -4.13 36.23 -49.03
CA THR A 85 -3.72 37.24 -48.03
C THR A 85 -4.78 38.32 -47.83
N ARG A 86 -4.64 39.09 -46.73
CA ARG A 86 -5.37 40.31 -46.28
C ARG A 86 -6.47 40.05 -45.23
N SER A 87 -6.68 40.92 -44.25
CA SER A 87 -5.85 42.02 -43.71
C SER A 87 -6.35 42.42 -42.30
N ARG A 88 -5.51 43.17 -41.56
CA ARG A 88 -5.77 43.82 -40.27
C ARG A 88 -7.09 44.60 -40.17
N GLY A 89 -7.59 44.71 -38.93
CA GLY A 89 -8.51 45.74 -38.46
C GLY A 89 -8.60 45.67 -36.92
N ASP A 90 -7.97 46.61 -36.22
CA ASP A 90 -7.99 46.73 -34.76
C ASP A 90 -9.20 47.56 -34.26
N ASP A 91 -9.30 47.65 -32.93
CA ASP A 91 -9.93 48.71 -32.12
C ASP A 91 -11.39 48.60 -31.61
N GLN A 92 -11.44 48.41 -30.28
CA GLN A 92 -12.14 49.21 -29.27
C GLN A 92 -13.65 49.05 -28.97
N ALA A 93 -13.87 48.50 -27.76
CA ALA A 93 -14.58 49.09 -26.61
C ALA A 93 -16.03 49.60 -26.75
N GLY A 94 -16.89 49.10 -25.85
CA GLY A 94 -18.21 49.67 -25.57
C GLY A 94 -18.96 48.90 -24.47
N GLU A 95 -18.98 49.46 -23.25
CA GLU A 95 -19.79 48.93 -22.15
C GLU A 95 -21.29 49.10 -22.42
N ASN A 96 -22.14 48.16 -21.97
CA ASN A 96 -23.22 48.56 -21.05
C ASN A 96 -23.88 47.43 -20.25
N ARG A 97 -24.46 47.84 -19.12
CA ARG A 97 -25.18 47.02 -18.13
C ARG A 97 -26.61 46.73 -18.60
N ARG A 98 -27.21 45.60 -18.18
CA ARG A 98 -28.34 45.59 -17.20
C ARG A 98 -28.90 44.19 -16.85
N ARG A 99 -29.31 44.12 -15.58
CA ARG A 99 -30.00 43.05 -14.82
C ARG A 99 -31.24 42.39 -15.48
N SER A 100 -31.52 41.20 -14.94
CA SER A 100 -32.83 40.64 -14.47
C SER A 100 -33.50 39.56 -15.33
N GLY A 101 -34.13 38.58 -14.66
CA GLY A 101 -34.90 37.52 -15.33
C GLY A 101 -34.82 36.15 -14.66
N MET A 102 -35.33 36.01 -13.44
CA MET A 102 -35.61 34.69 -12.84
C MET A 102 -36.90 34.15 -13.48
N GLY A 103 -36.93 32.90 -13.96
CA GLY A 103 -38.07 32.36 -14.72
C GLY A 103 -38.22 30.84 -14.56
N VAL A 104 -39.16 30.43 -13.71
CA VAL A 104 -39.55 29.03 -13.50
C VAL A 104 -40.35 28.51 -14.69
N VAL A 105 -40.12 27.26 -15.11
CA VAL A 105 -41.04 26.52 -16.00
C VAL A 105 -41.45 25.23 -15.30
N ARG A 106 -42.75 24.93 -15.33
CA ARG A 106 -43.38 23.77 -14.66
C ARG A 106 -43.24 22.48 -15.48
N ALA A 107 -43.40 21.36 -14.77
CA ALA A 107 -43.62 20.04 -15.35
C ALA A 107 -44.98 19.96 -16.05
N ASP A 108 -45.10 19.07 -17.05
CA ASP A 108 -46.33 18.30 -17.41
C ASP A 108 -46.02 17.28 -18.52
N THR A 109 -45.68 16.04 -18.16
CA THR A 109 -45.84 14.85 -19.02
C THR A 109 -46.06 13.60 -18.13
N PRO A 110 -47.11 12.77 -18.34
CA PRO A 110 -47.39 11.62 -17.46
C PRO A 110 -46.46 10.43 -17.68
N ALA A 111 -46.22 9.64 -16.62
CA ALA A 111 -45.57 8.34 -16.70
C ALA A 111 -46.59 7.24 -17.11
N PRO A 112 -46.15 6.14 -17.76
CA PRO A 112 -47.03 5.01 -18.08
C PRO A 112 -47.41 4.19 -16.84
N ASP A 113 -48.70 3.85 -16.76
CA ASP A 113 -49.30 2.97 -15.77
C ASP A 113 -48.98 1.49 -16.08
N TRP A 114 -48.89 0.64 -15.05
CA TRP A 114 -48.48 -0.77 -15.15
C TRP A 114 -49.39 -1.76 -14.38
N ASP A 115 -50.51 -1.31 -13.83
CA ASP A 115 -51.46 -2.17 -13.12
C ASP A 115 -52.60 -2.67 -14.04
N ASP A 116 -52.38 -3.77 -14.78
CA ASP A 116 -53.47 -4.67 -15.25
C ASP A 116 -52.97 -5.99 -15.89
N VAL A 117 -52.33 -6.88 -15.12
CA VAL A 117 -52.00 -8.26 -15.61
C VAL A 117 -52.16 -9.38 -14.56
N PHE A 118 -52.93 -9.20 -13.48
CA PHE A 118 -53.22 -10.30 -12.53
C PHE A 118 -54.64 -10.27 -11.94
N ALA A 119 -55.61 -10.75 -12.72
CA ALA A 119 -56.85 -11.31 -12.23
C ALA A 119 -57.16 -12.57 -13.05
N GLY A 120 -57.40 -13.71 -12.38
CA GLY A 120 -57.67 -14.98 -13.05
C GLY A 120 -59.15 -15.35 -13.01
N ASP A 121 -59.52 -16.44 -13.67
CA ASP A 121 -60.45 -17.41 -13.07
C ASP A 121 -60.41 -18.77 -13.79
N ALA A 122 -60.90 -19.81 -13.10
CA ALA A 122 -60.82 -21.20 -13.56
C ALA A 122 -62.21 -21.83 -13.75
N GLN A 123 -62.37 -22.67 -14.79
CA GLN A 123 -63.18 -23.92 -14.79
C GLN A 123 -63.10 -24.66 -16.14
N GLY A 124 -63.03 -26.01 -16.11
CA GLY A 124 -63.21 -26.92 -17.27
C GLY A 124 -64.69 -27.32 -17.46
N PRO A 125 -65.06 -28.33 -18.31
CA PRO A 125 -64.29 -29.44 -18.94
C PRO A 125 -64.23 -29.35 -20.50
N GLY A 126 -63.77 -30.33 -21.30
CA GLY A 126 -63.09 -31.62 -21.05
C GLY A 126 -63.68 -32.81 -21.86
N LEU A 127 -62.83 -33.72 -22.38
CA LEU A 127 -63.11 -34.87 -23.30
C LEU A 127 -63.49 -34.44 -24.74
N THR A 128 -63.09 -35.09 -25.85
CA THR A 128 -62.34 -36.35 -26.15
C THR A 128 -61.69 -36.26 -27.54
N GLU A 129 -60.66 -37.10 -27.81
CA GLU A 129 -60.22 -37.70 -29.11
C GLU A 129 -60.45 -36.91 -30.44
N ASP A 130 -59.46 -36.69 -31.31
CA ASP A 130 -58.63 -37.73 -31.96
C ASP A 130 -57.33 -37.18 -32.65
N SER A 131 -56.67 -38.04 -33.44
CA SER A 131 -55.26 -38.06 -33.87
C SER A 131 -54.80 -37.06 -34.97
N PRO A 132 -53.48 -36.89 -35.22
CA PRO A 132 -52.90 -35.64 -35.76
C PRO A 132 -52.53 -35.64 -37.25
N VAL A 133 -52.22 -34.45 -37.78
CA VAL A 133 -51.42 -34.25 -39.01
C VAL A 133 -50.27 -33.28 -38.72
N GLU A 134 -49.06 -33.68 -39.07
CA GLU A 134 -47.84 -32.89 -38.84
C GLU A 134 -47.72 -31.69 -39.78
N VAL A 135 -47.23 -30.56 -39.27
CA VAL A 135 -46.58 -29.52 -40.08
C VAL A 135 -45.24 -29.16 -39.43
N ASP A 136 -44.19 -29.28 -40.24
CA ASP A 136 -42.79 -29.18 -39.84
C ASP A 136 -42.45 -27.83 -39.20
N SER A 137 -41.81 -27.87 -38.03
CA SER A 137 -41.47 -26.68 -37.23
C SER A 137 -39.96 -26.47 -37.22
N PRO A 138 -39.45 -25.26 -37.50
CA PRO A 138 -38.01 -25.04 -37.67
C PRO A 138 -37.22 -25.52 -36.46
N GLN A 139 -36.17 -26.31 -36.69
CA GLN A 139 -35.31 -26.82 -35.64
C GLN A 139 -34.72 -25.68 -34.82
N ALA A 140 -35.33 -25.43 -33.65
CA ALA A 140 -34.78 -24.53 -32.67
C ALA A 140 -33.41 -25.07 -32.26
N TYR A 141 -32.34 -24.39 -32.69
CA TYR A 141 -31.00 -24.60 -32.18
C TYR A 141 -31.05 -24.44 -30.66
N ARG A 142 -31.20 -25.55 -29.95
CA ARG A 142 -31.07 -25.61 -28.50
C ARG A 142 -29.65 -25.16 -28.20
N ARG A 143 -29.50 -23.87 -27.87
CA ARG A 143 -28.30 -23.32 -27.26
C ARG A 143 -27.91 -24.31 -26.19
N ARG A 144 -26.77 -25.00 -26.37
CA ARG A 144 -26.17 -25.81 -25.32
C ARG A 144 -26.16 -24.91 -24.09
N ARG A 145 -26.92 -25.27 -23.04
CA ARG A 145 -26.70 -24.70 -21.72
C ARG A 145 -25.21 -24.86 -21.49
N HIS A 146 -24.48 -23.74 -21.35
CA HIS A 146 -23.08 -23.81 -20.99
C HIS A 146 -23.05 -24.62 -19.69
N SER A 147 -22.53 -25.84 -19.76
CA SER A 147 -22.14 -26.59 -18.57
C SER A 147 -21.24 -25.65 -17.81
N GLY A 148 -21.68 -25.21 -16.62
CA GLY A 148 -20.97 -24.19 -15.86
C GLY A 148 -19.53 -24.63 -15.72
N ARG A 149 -18.61 -23.91 -16.38
CA ARG A 149 -17.17 -24.11 -16.14
C ARG A 149 -17.00 -23.82 -14.66
N GLN A 150 -16.63 -24.85 -13.88
CA GLN A 150 -16.16 -24.62 -12.52
C GLN A 150 -15.04 -23.58 -12.62
N ALA A 151 -15.14 -22.53 -11.82
CA ALA A 151 -14.13 -21.48 -11.82
C ALA A 151 -12.79 -22.12 -11.37
N GLU A 152 -11.73 -21.81 -12.10
CA GLU A 152 -10.39 -22.28 -11.74
C GLU A 152 -10.01 -21.70 -10.38
N ILE A 153 -9.56 -22.58 -9.47
CA ILE A 153 -9.16 -22.21 -8.11
C ILE A 153 -7.65 -22.14 -8.05
N PHE A 154 -7.15 -20.97 -7.67
CA PHE A 154 -5.73 -20.68 -7.55
C PHE A 154 -5.29 -20.73 -6.09
N ARG A 155 -4.02 -21.09 -5.88
CA ARG A 155 -3.34 -20.83 -4.60
C ARG A 155 -2.80 -19.41 -4.61
N CYS A 156 -3.02 -18.69 -3.52
CA CYS A 156 -2.66 -17.30 -3.40
C CYS A 156 -1.81 -17.05 -2.15
N TYR A 157 -0.94 -16.04 -2.23
CA TYR A 157 -0.19 -15.53 -1.09
C TYR A 157 -0.31 -14.00 -1.00
N ALA A 158 -0.65 -13.51 0.18
CA ALA A 158 -0.75 -12.09 0.49
C ALA A 158 0.37 -11.72 1.47
N PRO A 159 1.55 -11.24 1.03
CA PRO A 159 2.59 -10.78 1.94
C PRO A 159 2.14 -9.51 2.70
N CYS A 160 2.57 -9.35 3.95
CA CYS A 160 2.29 -8.18 4.79
C CYS A 160 3.52 -7.76 5.63
N PRO A 161 3.52 -6.60 6.28
CA PRO A 161 4.48 -6.28 7.33
C PRO A 161 4.51 -7.36 8.42
N GLN A 162 5.70 -7.69 8.92
CA GLN A 162 5.86 -8.67 10.00
C GLN A 162 5.28 -8.15 11.31
N GLY A 163 4.48 -8.98 11.96
CA GLY A 163 3.61 -8.66 13.11
C GLY A 163 2.14 -8.41 12.74
N LEU A 164 1.77 -8.50 11.45
CA LEU A 164 0.39 -8.35 10.97
C LEU A 164 -0.19 -9.65 10.38
N GLU A 165 0.51 -10.78 10.46
CA GLU A 165 0.10 -12.04 9.84
C GLU A 165 -1.27 -12.54 10.34
N ASP A 166 -1.48 -12.53 11.66
CA ASP A 166 -2.77 -12.93 12.27
C ASP A 166 -3.89 -11.94 11.93
N ALA A 167 -3.58 -10.63 11.90
CA ALA A 167 -4.54 -9.57 11.56
C ALA A 167 -4.95 -9.63 10.09
N LEU A 168 -4.00 -9.89 9.17
CA LEU A 168 -4.30 -10.16 7.76
C LEU A 168 -5.12 -11.43 7.60
N THR A 169 -4.80 -12.50 8.34
CA THR A 169 -5.56 -13.75 8.28
C THR A 169 -7.03 -13.51 8.66
N ALA A 170 -7.28 -12.75 9.74
CA ALA A 170 -8.63 -12.34 10.13
C ALA A 170 -9.31 -11.43 9.09
N GLU A 171 -8.58 -10.49 8.47
CA GLU A 171 -9.10 -9.67 7.35
C GLU A 171 -9.52 -10.55 6.16
N MET A 172 -8.70 -11.52 5.78
CA MET A 172 -8.99 -12.42 4.66
C MET A 172 -10.20 -13.33 4.95
N GLN A 173 -10.31 -13.88 6.16
CA GLN A 173 -11.48 -14.63 6.59
C GLN A 173 -12.75 -13.75 6.55
N ALA A 174 -12.69 -12.50 7.03
CA ALA A 174 -13.80 -11.55 6.94
C ALA A 174 -14.17 -11.16 5.49
N LEU A 175 -13.25 -11.31 4.53
CA LEU A 175 -13.50 -11.14 3.09
C LEU A 175 -13.98 -12.44 2.41
N GLY A 176 -14.31 -13.48 3.17
CA GLY A 176 -14.83 -14.77 2.68
C GLY A 176 -13.75 -15.68 2.09
N PHE A 177 -12.54 -15.64 2.65
CA PHE A 177 -11.48 -16.62 2.39
C PHE A 177 -11.31 -17.50 3.63
N ASP A 178 -12.25 -18.44 3.85
CA ASP A 178 -12.32 -19.26 5.06
C ASP A 178 -11.08 -20.16 5.27
N ASP A 179 -10.38 -20.49 4.18
CA ASP A 179 -9.15 -21.29 4.18
C ASP A 179 -7.88 -20.46 4.43
N ALA A 180 -8.02 -19.15 4.66
CA ALA A 180 -6.90 -18.26 4.91
C ALA A 180 -6.13 -18.65 6.18
N GLN A 181 -4.81 -18.77 6.05
CA GLN A 181 -3.88 -19.21 7.09
C GLN A 181 -2.66 -18.31 7.17
N ALA A 182 -2.28 -17.94 8.40
CA ALA A 182 -1.09 -17.16 8.69
C ALA A 182 0.16 -17.86 8.15
N GLY A 183 0.86 -17.18 7.24
CA GLY A 183 2.17 -17.55 6.75
C GLY A 183 3.26 -16.77 7.45
N ARG A 184 4.46 -16.72 6.86
CA ARG A 184 5.56 -15.89 7.36
C ARG A 184 5.53 -14.53 6.67
N ALA A 185 5.30 -13.46 7.43
CA ALA A 185 5.10 -12.11 6.87
C ALA A 185 4.05 -12.09 5.74
N GLY A 186 2.92 -12.78 5.95
CA GLY A 186 1.82 -12.86 5.01
C GLY A 186 0.76 -13.89 5.40
N CYS A 187 -0.19 -14.13 4.49
CA CYS A 187 -1.26 -15.11 4.60
C CYS A 187 -1.37 -15.92 3.30
N GLY A 188 -1.48 -17.25 3.40
CA GLY A 188 -1.86 -18.12 2.28
C GLY A 188 -3.37 -18.33 2.26
N PHE A 189 -3.97 -18.48 1.08
CA PHE A 189 -5.41 -18.75 0.88
C PHE A 189 -5.66 -19.32 -0.52
N THR A 190 -6.87 -19.80 -0.81
CA THR A 190 -7.28 -20.16 -2.19
C THR A 190 -8.47 -19.35 -2.67
N SER A 191 -8.58 -19.17 -3.98
CA SER A 191 -9.61 -18.31 -4.58
C SER A 191 -9.82 -18.56 -6.07
N ASP A 192 -11.03 -18.30 -6.57
CA ASP A 192 -11.24 -18.05 -8.00
C ASP A 192 -10.71 -16.65 -8.39
N TRP A 193 -10.74 -16.34 -9.69
CA TRP A 193 -10.38 -15.01 -10.18
C TRP A 193 -11.24 -13.88 -9.59
N SER A 194 -12.52 -14.16 -9.32
CA SER A 194 -13.46 -13.27 -8.61
C SER A 194 -12.93 -12.85 -7.22
N GLY A 195 -12.53 -13.82 -6.39
CA GLY A 195 -11.94 -13.52 -5.10
C GLY A 195 -10.55 -12.87 -5.20
N ILE A 196 -9.73 -13.16 -6.23
CA ILE A 196 -8.46 -12.45 -6.45
C ILE A 196 -8.68 -10.96 -6.69
N GLN A 197 -9.69 -10.59 -7.50
CA GLN A 197 -10.06 -9.18 -7.70
C GLN A 197 -10.63 -8.57 -6.41
N ARG A 198 -11.45 -9.32 -5.65
CA ARG A 198 -11.99 -8.89 -4.34
C ARG A 198 -10.88 -8.63 -3.33
N ALA A 199 -9.89 -9.51 -3.21
CA ALA A 199 -8.76 -9.37 -2.29
C ALA A 199 -7.92 -8.12 -2.61
N ASN A 200 -7.65 -7.86 -3.89
CA ASN A 200 -6.96 -6.64 -4.34
C ASN A 200 -7.75 -5.36 -4.03
N LEU A 201 -9.08 -5.38 -4.19
CA LEU A 201 -9.95 -4.23 -3.94
C LEU A 201 -10.08 -3.91 -2.44
N TYR A 202 -10.21 -4.94 -1.60
CA TYR A 202 -10.64 -4.79 -0.21
C TYR A 202 -9.53 -4.95 0.85
N SER A 203 -8.45 -5.71 0.61
CA SER A 203 -7.43 -5.93 1.63
C SER A 203 -6.66 -4.65 1.95
N ARG A 204 -6.69 -4.24 3.22
CA ARG A 204 -5.94 -3.09 3.74
C ARG A 204 -4.55 -3.51 4.19
N LEU A 205 -4.41 -4.73 4.72
CA LEU A 205 -3.17 -5.18 5.39
C LEU A 205 -2.15 -5.81 4.43
N ALA A 206 -2.60 -6.47 3.37
CA ALA A 206 -1.72 -7.04 2.36
C ALA A 206 -0.89 -5.95 1.67
N ALA A 207 0.34 -6.32 1.29
CA ALA A 207 1.22 -5.52 0.45
C ALA A 207 1.00 -5.83 -1.03
N ARG A 208 0.59 -7.06 -1.38
CA ARG A 208 0.27 -7.58 -2.72
C ARG A 208 -0.68 -8.77 -2.61
N ILE A 209 -1.36 -9.13 -3.69
CA ILE A 209 -2.00 -10.43 -3.90
C ILE A 209 -1.25 -11.18 -5.00
N LEU A 210 -0.58 -12.27 -4.62
CA LEU A 210 0.25 -13.08 -5.51
C LEU A 210 -0.48 -14.39 -5.84
N VAL A 211 -0.56 -14.74 -7.13
CA VAL A 211 -1.18 -15.98 -7.62
C VAL A 211 -0.09 -16.98 -7.97
N GLN A 212 -0.07 -18.16 -7.34
CA GLN A 212 0.92 -19.19 -7.61
C GLN A 212 0.66 -19.81 -8.99
N VAL A 213 1.62 -19.69 -9.90
CA VAL A 213 1.54 -20.20 -11.29
C VAL A 213 2.52 -21.35 -11.58
N GLY A 214 3.53 -21.54 -10.72
CA GLY A 214 4.44 -22.68 -10.78
C GLY A 214 5.17 -22.89 -9.46
N ALA A 215 5.55 -24.12 -9.16
CA ALA A 215 6.46 -24.45 -8.06
C ALA A 215 7.21 -25.75 -8.33
N GLY A 216 8.39 -25.88 -7.74
CA GLY A 216 9.22 -27.07 -7.85
C GLY A 216 10.32 -27.11 -6.80
N ASN A 217 11.00 -28.25 -6.72
CA ASN A 217 12.25 -28.35 -5.99
C ASN A 217 13.36 -27.56 -6.71
N LEU A 218 14.33 -27.09 -5.95
CA LEU A 218 15.48 -26.34 -6.42
C LEU A 218 16.76 -26.93 -5.80
N ASN A 219 17.44 -27.76 -6.59
CA ASN A 219 18.76 -28.32 -6.33
C ASN A 219 19.85 -27.49 -7.01
N HIS A 220 19.57 -26.94 -8.21
CA HIS A 220 20.51 -26.13 -8.99
C HIS A 220 19.82 -24.91 -9.60
N GLU A 221 20.49 -23.75 -9.63
CA GLU A 221 19.91 -22.48 -10.10
C GLU A 221 19.44 -22.52 -11.57
N ASP A 222 19.92 -23.46 -12.37
CA ASP A 222 19.47 -23.68 -13.76
C ASP A 222 18.06 -24.27 -13.88
N GLU A 223 17.61 -25.06 -12.90
CA GLU A 223 16.25 -25.65 -12.88
C GLU A 223 15.16 -24.56 -12.87
N LEU A 224 15.52 -23.32 -12.50
CA LEU A 224 14.64 -22.15 -12.57
C LEU A 224 14.25 -21.76 -14.01
N LEU A 225 15.10 -22.04 -15.01
CA LEU A 225 14.73 -21.80 -16.40
C LEU A 225 13.63 -22.79 -16.82
N ASP A 226 13.81 -24.08 -16.54
CA ASP A 226 12.85 -25.12 -16.90
C ASP A 226 11.52 -24.93 -16.16
N LEU A 227 11.58 -24.61 -14.85
CA LEU A 227 10.41 -24.26 -14.05
C LEU A 227 9.67 -23.06 -14.66
N ALA A 228 10.38 -21.99 -15.03
CA ALA A 228 9.76 -20.84 -15.68
C ALA A 228 9.21 -21.17 -17.07
N TYR A 229 9.92 -21.93 -17.90
CA TYR A 229 9.48 -22.32 -19.23
C TYR A 229 8.22 -23.22 -19.22
N SER A 230 8.06 -24.02 -18.16
CA SER A 230 6.93 -24.94 -18.01
C SER A 230 5.57 -24.22 -17.87
N VAL A 231 5.55 -23.03 -17.25
CA VAL A 231 4.36 -22.24 -16.99
C VAL A 231 3.78 -21.68 -18.31
N PRO A 232 2.46 -21.80 -18.57
CA PRO A 232 1.83 -21.25 -19.76
C PRO A 232 1.59 -19.73 -19.62
N TRP A 233 2.66 -18.94 -19.75
CA TRP A 233 2.60 -17.47 -19.65
C TRP A 233 1.66 -16.83 -20.67
N GLU A 234 1.52 -17.46 -21.84
CA GLU A 234 0.62 -17.07 -22.92
C GLU A 234 -0.86 -16.90 -22.48
N ASN A 235 -1.28 -17.55 -21.39
CA ASN A 235 -2.62 -17.38 -20.83
C ASN A 235 -2.83 -16.01 -20.14
N TRP A 236 -1.74 -15.31 -19.81
CA TRP A 236 -1.75 -14.15 -18.90
C TRP A 236 -1.27 -12.86 -19.57
N PHE A 237 -0.18 -12.92 -20.33
CA PHE A 237 0.47 -11.80 -21.02
C PHE A 237 1.28 -12.31 -22.23
N GLY A 238 1.66 -11.40 -23.14
CA GLY A 238 2.31 -11.74 -24.41
C GLY A 238 3.65 -11.03 -24.66
N PRO A 239 4.22 -11.18 -25.87
CA PRO A 239 5.39 -10.42 -26.31
C PRO A 239 5.12 -8.92 -26.54
N GLU A 240 3.85 -8.52 -26.68
CA GLU A 240 3.41 -7.12 -26.69
C GLU A 240 3.63 -6.41 -25.34
N ASP A 241 3.69 -7.17 -24.25
CA ASP A 241 3.81 -6.67 -22.88
C ASP A 241 5.27 -6.45 -22.44
N THR A 242 5.47 -5.54 -21.49
CA THR A 242 6.73 -5.38 -20.76
C THR A 242 6.75 -6.23 -19.49
N LEU A 243 7.83 -7.01 -19.30
CA LEU A 243 8.01 -7.94 -18.19
C LEU A 243 9.00 -7.40 -17.14
N ARG A 244 8.67 -7.59 -15.85
CA ARG A 244 9.63 -7.54 -14.74
C ARG A 244 9.56 -8.84 -13.92
N VAL A 245 10.72 -9.40 -13.63
CA VAL A 245 10.89 -10.46 -12.63
C VAL A 245 11.46 -9.84 -11.36
N ASP A 246 10.85 -10.12 -10.22
CA ASP A 246 11.37 -9.84 -8.88
C ASP A 246 11.76 -11.15 -8.19
N THR A 247 12.78 -11.13 -7.33
CA THR A 247 13.33 -12.34 -6.72
C THR A 247 13.60 -12.15 -5.23
N SER A 248 13.23 -13.13 -4.42
CA SER A 248 13.44 -13.12 -2.97
C SER A 248 13.71 -14.53 -2.47
N ALA A 249 14.56 -14.67 -1.46
CA ALA A 249 14.96 -15.97 -0.95
C ALA A 249 15.11 -15.98 0.58
N ILE A 250 14.80 -17.13 1.17
CA ILE A 250 14.88 -17.40 2.61
C ILE A 250 15.58 -18.74 2.82
N LYS A 251 16.73 -18.74 3.49
CA LYS A 251 17.51 -19.97 3.82
C LYS A 251 17.76 -20.90 2.60
N SER A 252 17.73 -20.36 1.38
CA SER A 252 17.89 -21.12 0.14
C SER A 252 19.37 -21.25 -0.22
N PRO A 253 19.83 -22.39 -0.78
CA PRO A 253 21.26 -22.64 -1.04
C PRO A 253 21.82 -21.86 -2.25
N VAL A 254 20.99 -21.06 -2.92
CA VAL A 254 21.35 -20.23 -4.08
C VAL A 254 22.53 -19.28 -3.79
N HIS A 255 23.41 -19.15 -4.77
CA HIS A 255 24.58 -18.28 -4.72
C HIS A 255 24.27 -16.85 -5.17
N SER A 256 23.33 -16.67 -6.10
CA SER A 256 23.04 -15.35 -6.68
C SER A 256 21.57 -15.15 -7.04
N LEU A 257 20.88 -14.28 -6.30
CA LEU A 257 19.51 -13.85 -6.63
C LEU A 257 19.43 -13.19 -8.00
N GLN A 258 20.49 -12.48 -8.43
CA GLN A 258 20.54 -11.84 -9.75
C GLN A 258 20.65 -12.86 -10.88
N TYR A 259 21.32 -13.99 -10.64
CA TYR A 259 21.37 -15.10 -11.59
C TYR A 259 20.02 -15.84 -11.63
N CYS A 260 19.44 -16.17 -10.48
CA CYS A 260 18.10 -16.75 -10.38
C CYS A 260 17.03 -15.91 -11.11
N ASN A 261 17.09 -14.59 -10.94
CA ASN A 261 16.24 -13.62 -11.65
C ASN A 261 16.41 -13.70 -13.18
N LEU A 262 17.66 -13.80 -13.64
CA LEU A 262 18.00 -13.96 -15.05
C LEU A 262 17.44 -15.28 -15.62
N ARG A 263 17.66 -16.42 -14.95
CA ARG A 263 17.17 -17.73 -15.43
C ARG A 263 15.65 -17.79 -15.57
N VAL A 264 14.91 -17.25 -14.61
CA VAL A 264 13.44 -17.15 -14.71
C VAL A 264 13.01 -16.24 -15.86
N LYS A 265 13.62 -15.06 -15.99
CA LYS A 265 13.32 -14.11 -17.07
C LYS A 265 13.61 -14.71 -18.44
N ASP A 266 14.70 -15.46 -18.58
CA ASP A 266 15.06 -16.13 -19.83
C ASP A 266 14.05 -17.25 -20.16
N GLY A 267 13.68 -18.10 -19.18
CA GLY A 267 12.64 -19.13 -19.36
C GLY A 267 11.26 -18.59 -19.75
N ILE A 268 10.84 -17.45 -19.19
CA ILE A 268 9.61 -16.74 -19.63
C ILE A 268 9.75 -16.25 -21.08
N CYS A 269 10.88 -15.61 -21.41
CA CYS A 269 11.13 -15.07 -22.75
C CYS A 269 11.17 -16.17 -23.83
N ASP A 270 11.79 -17.31 -23.52
CA ASP A 270 11.93 -18.43 -24.45
C ASP A 270 10.57 -19.15 -24.61
N ARG A 271 9.79 -19.31 -23.54
CA ARG A 271 8.41 -19.84 -23.62
C ARG A 271 7.52 -19.00 -24.54
N LEU A 272 7.51 -17.68 -24.36
CA LEU A 272 6.72 -16.78 -25.21
C LEU A 272 7.24 -16.73 -26.64
N ARG A 273 8.56 -16.81 -26.87
CA ARG A 273 9.13 -16.92 -28.22
C ARG A 273 8.66 -18.20 -28.92
N ASP A 274 8.69 -19.33 -28.23
CA ASP A 274 8.35 -20.63 -28.82
C ASP A 274 6.85 -20.79 -29.08
N ARG A 275 5.99 -20.13 -28.26
CA ARG A 275 4.52 -20.20 -28.40
C ARG A 275 3.93 -19.12 -29.29
N GLU A 276 4.49 -17.92 -29.29
CA GLU A 276 3.91 -16.73 -29.94
C GLU A 276 4.86 -16.04 -30.94
N GLY A 277 6.06 -16.58 -31.15
CA GLY A 277 7.02 -16.14 -32.18
C GLY A 277 7.89 -14.94 -31.77
N ALA A 278 7.64 -14.32 -30.63
CA ALA A 278 8.39 -13.16 -30.14
C ALA A 278 8.60 -13.21 -28.62
N ARG A 279 9.55 -12.42 -28.10
CA ARG A 279 9.78 -12.27 -26.65
C ARG A 279 9.24 -10.92 -26.15
N PRO A 280 8.78 -10.81 -24.90
CA PRO A 280 8.48 -9.53 -24.28
C PRO A 280 9.74 -8.68 -24.12
N SER A 281 9.54 -7.38 -23.97
CA SER A 281 10.61 -6.44 -23.57
C SER A 281 10.64 -6.27 -22.04
N ILE A 282 11.67 -5.61 -21.50
CA ILE A 282 11.85 -5.46 -20.04
C ILE A 282 11.71 -3.98 -19.66
N ASP A 283 10.68 -3.65 -18.87
CA ASP A 283 10.58 -2.38 -18.16
C ASP A 283 10.68 -2.66 -16.65
N THR A 284 11.72 -2.13 -16.00
CA THR A 284 11.90 -2.29 -14.55
C THR A 284 11.13 -1.26 -13.73
N VAL A 285 10.62 -0.19 -14.34
CA VAL A 285 9.90 0.91 -13.68
C VAL A 285 8.39 0.70 -13.77
N ARG A 286 7.85 0.52 -14.98
CA ARG A 286 6.40 0.39 -15.25
C ARG A 286 6.02 -0.83 -16.10
N PRO A 287 6.45 -2.06 -15.70
CA PRO A 287 6.08 -3.29 -16.38
C PRO A 287 4.55 -3.49 -16.45
N ASP A 288 4.10 -4.10 -17.54
CA ASP A 288 2.75 -4.62 -17.72
C ASP A 288 2.57 -5.93 -16.94
N ALA A 289 3.54 -6.85 -17.07
CA ALA A 289 3.57 -8.14 -16.41
C ALA A 289 4.63 -8.18 -15.29
N ARG A 290 4.22 -8.61 -14.09
CA ARG A 290 5.09 -8.78 -12.92
C ARG A 290 5.08 -10.23 -12.44
N VAL A 291 6.26 -10.85 -12.39
CA VAL A 291 6.46 -12.21 -11.89
C VAL A 291 7.37 -12.16 -10.67
N GLN A 292 7.00 -12.83 -9.58
CA GLN A 292 7.79 -12.94 -8.37
C GLN A 292 8.31 -14.37 -8.23
N LEU A 293 9.62 -14.55 -8.28
CA LEU A 293 10.29 -15.75 -7.78
C LEU A 293 10.47 -15.63 -6.27
N PHE A 294 9.96 -16.61 -5.53
CA PHE A 294 10.23 -16.81 -4.11
C PHE A 294 10.89 -18.17 -3.91
N MET A 295 11.97 -18.21 -3.12
CA MET A 295 12.71 -19.44 -2.82
C MET A 295 12.84 -19.64 -1.32
N GLU A 296 12.39 -20.77 -0.79
CA GLU A 296 12.60 -21.13 0.62
C GLU A 296 13.22 -22.52 0.75
N GLY A 297 14.39 -22.61 1.39
CA GLY A 297 15.20 -23.82 1.36
C GLY A 297 15.46 -24.29 -0.08
N THR A 298 15.16 -25.56 -0.35
CA THR A 298 15.27 -26.21 -1.66
C THR A 298 13.95 -26.18 -2.46
N HIS A 299 13.07 -25.20 -2.25
CA HIS A 299 11.84 -25.03 -3.03
C HIS A 299 11.81 -23.66 -3.70
N ALA A 300 11.40 -23.63 -4.96
CA ALA A 300 11.12 -22.42 -5.74
C ALA A 300 9.64 -22.32 -6.05
N THR A 301 9.07 -21.12 -5.94
CA THR A 301 7.69 -20.81 -6.31
C THR A 301 7.67 -19.56 -7.19
N LEU A 302 6.97 -19.67 -8.32
CA LEU A 302 6.70 -18.58 -9.24
C LEU A 302 5.28 -18.07 -9.01
N TYR A 303 5.16 -16.77 -8.76
CA TYR A 303 3.89 -16.09 -8.61
C TYR A 303 3.69 -15.04 -9.70
N LEU A 304 2.45 -14.89 -10.15
CA LEU A 304 1.98 -13.74 -10.90
C LEU A 304 1.48 -12.67 -9.92
N ASP A 305 2.00 -11.44 -10.03
CA ASP A 305 1.62 -10.33 -9.16
C ASP A 305 0.41 -9.58 -9.74
N THR A 306 -0.74 -9.80 -9.11
CA THR A 306 -2.02 -9.23 -9.58
C THR A 306 -2.24 -7.78 -9.11
N SER A 307 -1.44 -7.28 -8.17
CA SER A 307 -1.60 -5.95 -7.59
C SER A 307 -0.89 -4.84 -8.38
N GLY A 308 0.23 -5.15 -9.06
CA GLY A 308 0.98 -4.17 -9.86
C GLY A 308 1.86 -3.27 -8.99
N GLU A 309 1.36 -2.12 -8.55
CA GLU A 309 1.99 -1.39 -7.43
C GLU A 309 1.61 -2.00 -6.08
N SER A 310 2.46 -1.87 -5.05
CA SER A 310 2.15 -2.39 -3.71
C SER A 310 0.86 -1.76 -3.17
N LEU A 311 -0.02 -2.57 -2.56
CA LEU A 311 -1.37 -2.19 -2.15
C LEU A 311 -1.42 -1.04 -1.13
N PHE A 312 -0.38 -0.87 -0.30
CA PHE A 312 -0.29 0.27 0.62
C PHE A 312 -0.38 1.61 -0.10
N LYS A 313 0.12 1.71 -1.35
CA LYS A 313 -0.11 2.90 -2.18
C LYS A 313 -1.57 2.99 -2.59
N ARG A 314 -2.39 3.69 -1.79
CA ARG A 314 -3.83 3.86 -2.05
C ARG A 314 -4.13 4.81 -3.21
N GLY A 315 -3.24 5.75 -3.49
CA GLY A 315 -3.36 6.77 -4.54
C GLY A 315 -3.62 8.19 -4.03
N TRP A 316 -3.99 8.38 -2.76
CA TRP A 316 -4.21 9.72 -2.18
C TRP A 316 -2.91 10.42 -1.74
N ARG A 317 -1.86 9.67 -1.36
CA ARG A 317 -0.59 10.24 -0.91
C ARG A 317 0.29 10.64 -2.10
N LEU A 318 0.82 11.86 -2.06
CA LEU A 318 1.94 12.27 -2.90
C LEU A 318 3.23 12.23 -2.06
N ASP A 319 4.17 11.36 -2.42
CA ASP A 319 5.43 11.18 -1.67
C ASP A 319 6.30 12.45 -1.67
N LYS A 320 6.27 13.21 -0.57
CA LYS A 320 7.04 14.46 -0.35
C LYS A 320 7.54 14.66 1.10
N GLY A 321 7.86 13.57 1.82
CA GLY A 321 8.36 13.65 3.20
C GLY A 321 9.35 12.54 3.55
N GLU A 322 10.09 12.71 4.64
CA GLU A 322 11.04 11.70 5.12
C GLU A 322 10.33 10.49 5.73
N ALA A 323 10.35 9.36 5.01
CA ALA A 323 9.99 8.02 5.50
C ALA A 323 8.69 7.93 6.35
N PRO A 324 7.54 8.41 5.84
CA PRO A 324 6.28 8.36 6.59
C PRO A 324 5.78 6.91 6.79
N LEU A 325 4.95 6.71 7.81
CA LEU A 325 4.29 5.44 8.09
C LEU A 325 3.52 4.95 6.84
N ARG A 326 3.65 3.65 6.52
CA ARG A 326 2.91 3.01 5.43
C ARG A 326 1.45 2.79 5.81
N GLU A 327 0.56 2.99 4.85
CA GLU A 327 -0.89 2.87 4.99
C GLU A 327 -1.33 1.51 5.53
N ASN A 328 -0.77 0.42 5.01
CA ASN A 328 -1.12 -0.93 5.48
C ASN A 328 -0.62 -1.24 6.90
N LEU A 329 0.46 -0.59 7.36
CA LEU A 329 0.91 -0.68 8.74
C LEU A 329 0.02 0.17 9.67
N ALA A 330 -0.45 1.33 9.20
CA ALA A 330 -1.40 2.17 9.94
C ALA A 330 -2.76 1.47 10.12
N ALA A 331 -3.31 0.89 9.04
CA ALA A 331 -4.49 0.03 9.13
C ALA A 331 -4.26 -1.17 10.07
N GLY A 332 -3.05 -1.76 10.02
CA GLY A 332 -2.65 -2.82 10.94
C GLY A 332 -2.60 -2.40 12.40
N MET A 333 -2.14 -1.18 12.70
CA MET A 333 -2.17 -0.63 14.06
C MET A 333 -3.61 -0.44 14.57
N LEU A 334 -4.53 0.03 13.73
CA LEU A 334 -5.95 0.18 14.08
C LEU A 334 -6.61 -1.18 14.35
N ALA A 335 -6.39 -2.17 13.48
CA ALA A 335 -6.89 -3.53 13.64
C ALA A 335 -6.32 -4.19 14.92
N LEU A 336 -5.01 -4.08 15.16
CA LEU A 336 -4.38 -4.61 16.37
C LEU A 336 -4.82 -3.88 17.64
N ALA A 337 -5.13 -2.58 17.57
CA ALA A 337 -5.68 -1.80 18.67
C ALA A 337 -7.12 -2.19 19.06
N GLY A 338 -7.80 -3.01 18.25
CA GLY A 338 -9.21 -3.35 18.45
C GLY A 338 -10.11 -2.13 18.44
N TRP A 339 -9.77 -1.11 17.64
CA TRP A 339 -10.53 0.12 17.54
C TRP A 339 -11.90 -0.15 16.89
N ASP A 340 -12.96 0.26 17.58
CA ASP A 340 -14.32 0.27 17.04
C ASP A 340 -14.49 1.48 16.11
N PRO A 341 -14.80 1.29 14.81
CA PRO A 341 -14.96 2.38 13.84
C PRO A 341 -16.10 3.38 14.12
N SER A 342 -16.93 3.14 15.14
CA SER A 342 -17.92 4.11 15.64
C SER A 342 -17.39 4.99 16.78
N ALA A 343 -16.33 4.55 17.47
CA ALA A 343 -15.78 5.19 18.65
C ALA A 343 -14.81 6.34 18.32
N PRO A 344 -14.72 7.38 19.19
CA PRO A 344 -13.75 8.46 19.05
C PRO A 344 -12.31 7.97 18.88
N LEU A 345 -11.60 8.55 17.90
CA LEU A 345 -10.20 8.28 17.63
C LEU A 345 -9.40 9.59 17.57
N LEU A 346 -8.25 9.62 18.23
CA LEU A 346 -7.33 10.75 18.26
C LEU A 346 -5.89 10.32 17.95
N ASP A 347 -5.18 11.09 17.14
CA ASP A 347 -3.73 10.93 16.90
C ASP A 347 -3.01 12.25 17.25
N PRO A 348 -2.28 12.33 18.38
CA PRO A 348 -1.61 13.56 18.81
C PRO A 348 -0.23 13.77 18.17
N PHE A 349 0.17 12.90 17.23
CA PHE A 349 1.36 13.03 16.38
C PHE A 349 1.01 12.62 14.95
N CYS A 350 -0.07 13.20 14.41
CA CYS A 350 -0.70 12.70 13.19
C CYS A 350 0.19 12.83 11.95
N GLY A 351 1.21 13.70 11.98
CA GLY A 351 2.10 13.96 10.86
C GLY A 351 1.31 14.26 9.60
N SER A 352 1.54 13.49 8.54
CA SER A 352 0.83 13.57 7.26
C SER A 352 -0.58 12.94 7.24
N GLY A 353 -1.18 12.68 8.42
CA GLY A 353 -2.56 12.21 8.59
C GLY A 353 -2.80 10.72 8.37
N THR A 354 -1.75 9.90 8.23
CA THR A 354 -1.86 8.52 7.70
C THR A 354 -2.82 7.62 8.50
N ILE A 355 -2.71 7.62 9.84
CA ILE A 355 -3.53 6.75 10.70
C ILE A 355 -5.00 7.15 10.60
N LEU A 356 -5.29 8.45 10.64
CA LEU A 356 -6.66 8.96 10.61
C LEU A 356 -7.31 8.81 9.21
N ILE A 357 -6.56 8.90 8.12
CA ILE A 357 -7.09 8.66 6.77
C ILE A 357 -7.46 7.20 6.56
N GLU A 358 -6.61 6.25 6.99
CA GLU A 358 -6.97 4.82 6.93
C GLU A 358 -8.13 4.50 7.90
N ALA A 359 -8.20 5.15 9.07
CA ALA A 359 -9.33 5.03 10.01
C ALA A 359 -10.65 5.53 9.41
N ALA A 360 -10.65 6.70 8.76
CA ALA A 360 -11.82 7.23 8.07
C ALA A 360 -12.25 6.30 6.93
N TRP A 361 -11.31 5.75 6.16
CA TRP A 361 -11.62 4.77 5.11
C TRP A 361 -12.15 3.43 5.65
N ILE A 362 -11.70 3.00 6.83
CA ILE A 362 -12.28 1.85 7.55
C ILE A 362 -13.72 2.17 7.96
N ALA A 363 -13.93 3.29 8.66
CA ALA A 363 -15.23 3.66 9.19
C ALA A 363 -16.26 3.97 8.09
N LEU A 364 -15.90 4.69 7.03
CA LEU A 364 -16.78 4.95 5.88
C LEU A 364 -17.00 3.70 5.00
N GLY A 365 -16.29 2.58 5.24
CA GLY A 365 -16.39 1.38 4.40
C GLY A 365 -15.72 1.51 3.03
N VAL A 366 -14.86 2.51 2.82
CA VAL A 366 -14.15 2.77 1.56
C VAL A 366 -13.12 1.66 1.32
N PRO A 367 -13.24 0.86 0.23
CA PRO A 367 -12.23 -0.14 -0.11
C PRO A 367 -10.88 0.53 -0.43
N PRO A 368 -9.75 0.05 0.12
CA PRO A 368 -8.44 0.67 -0.08
C PRO A 368 -7.99 0.68 -1.56
N GLY A 369 -8.59 -0.18 -2.38
CA GLY A 369 -8.33 -0.32 -3.80
C GLY A 369 -9.17 0.53 -4.74
N ILE A 370 -10.15 1.30 -4.24
CA ILE A 370 -11.29 1.77 -5.07
C ILE A 370 -10.93 2.75 -6.20
N SER A 371 -9.84 3.51 -6.04
CA SER A 371 -9.40 4.60 -6.92
C SER A 371 -8.09 4.32 -7.67
N ARG A 372 -7.48 3.15 -7.47
CA ARG A 372 -6.17 2.79 -8.03
C ARG A 372 -6.25 1.67 -9.08
N PRO A 373 -5.29 1.58 -10.01
CA PRO A 373 -5.17 0.46 -10.93
C PRO A 373 -4.51 -0.77 -10.28
N PHE A 374 -4.71 -1.92 -10.91
CA PHE A 374 -4.14 -3.21 -10.55
C PHE A 374 -3.42 -3.89 -11.72
N GLY A 375 -2.47 -4.78 -11.41
CA GLY A 375 -1.74 -5.56 -12.40
C GLY A 375 -2.66 -6.47 -13.21
N PHE A 376 -3.70 -7.04 -12.59
CA PHE A 376 -4.66 -7.90 -13.28
C PHE A 376 -5.47 -7.20 -14.38
N GLU A 377 -5.54 -5.86 -14.41
CA GLU A 377 -6.29 -5.11 -15.42
C GLU A 377 -5.61 -5.11 -16.80
N ARG A 378 -4.31 -5.46 -16.86
CA ARG A 378 -3.55 -5.61 -18.12
C ARG A 378 -3.50 -7.05 -18.64
N MET A 379 -3.91 -8.03 -17.83
CA MET A 379 -3.80 -9.44 -18.19
C MET A 379 -4.86 -9.85 -19.22
N ARG A 380 -4.51 -10.78 -20.11
CA ARG A 380 -5.37 -11.24 -21.22
C ARG A 380 -6.75 -11.75 -20.78
N GLN A 381 -6.86 -12.27 -19.56
CA GLN A 381 -8.11 -12.75 -18.96
C GLN A 381 -8.90 -11.68 -18.15
N HIS A 382 -8.59 -10.39 -18.32
CA HIS A 382 -9.28 -9.32 -17.61
C HIS A 382 -10.72 -9.10 -18.10
N ASP A 383 -11.71 -9.50 -17.27
CA ASP A 383 -13.10 -9.09 -17.46
C ASP A 383 -13.33 -7.66 -16.93
N ALA A 384 -13.20 -6.68 -17.82
CA ALA A 384 -13.43 -5.27 -17.56
C ALA A 384 -14.90 -4.92 -17.26
N ARG A 385 -15.87 -5.82 -17.51
CA ARG A 385 -17.26 -5.63 -17.09
C ARG A 385 -17.44 -6.08 -15.64
N ARG A 386 -17.10 -7.33 -15.33
CA ARG A 386 -17.18 -7.88 -13.95
C ARG A 386 -16.38 -7.05 -12.95
N TRP A 387 -15.26 -6.47 -13.37
CA TRP A 387 -14.47 -5.56 -12.53
C TRP A 387 -15.12 -4.18 -12.30
N ARG A 388 -15.87 -3.64 -13.27
CA ARG A 388 -16.68 -2.43 -13.05
C ARG A 388 -17.84 -2.73 -12.10
N ASP A 389 -18.58 -3.81 -12.38
CA ASP A 389 -19.71 -4.25 -11.55
C ASP A 389 -19.28 -4.42 -10.07
N LEU A 390 -18.10 -5.02 -9.82
CA LEU A 390 -17.53 -5.15 -8.47
C LEU A 390 -17.15 -3.80 -7.81
N LYS A 391 -16.61 -2.85 -8.57
CA LYS A 391 -16.31 -1.50 -8.06
C LYS A 391 -17.57 -0.67 -7.80
N ASP A 392 -18.62 -0.86 -8.59
CA ASP A 392 -19.86 -0.11 -8.45
C ASP A 392 -20.72 -0.64 -7.29
N ASP A 393 -20.78 -1.96 -7.09
CA ASP A 393 -21.28 -2.56 -5.84
C ASP A 393 -20.52 -2.02 -4.62
N ALA A 394 -19.19 -2.02 -4.66
CA ALA A 394 -18.38 -1.50 -3.56
C ALA A 394 -18.66 -0.02 -3.26
N ARG A 395 -18.81 0.83 -4.28
CA ARG A 395 -19.18 2.25 -4.13
C ARG A 395 -20.54 2.45 -3.48
N SER A 396 -21.53 1.63 -3.85
CA SER A 396 -22.90 1.72 -3.31
C SER A 396 -22.99 1.47 -1.80
N ARG A 397 -21.95 0.86 -1.21
CA ARG A 397 -21.88 0.51 0.22
C ARG A 397 -21.06 1.53 1.05
N ILE A 398 -20.44 2.52 0.42
CA ILE A 398 -19.65 3.55 1.11
C ILE A 398 -20.60 4.47 1.88
N ARG A 399 -20.36 4.65 3.18
CA ARG A 399 -21.09 5.61 4.02
C ARG A 399 -20.68 7.03 3.64
N THR A 400 -21.62 7.98 3.71
CA THR A 400 -21.39 9.39 3.35
C THR A 400 -20.88 10.25 4.51
N GLN A 401 -21.02 9.79 5.75
CA GLN A 401 -20.68 10.54 6.97
C GLN A 401 -20.21 9.59 8.08
N LEU A 402 -19.47 10.14 9.04
CA LEU A 402 -19.12 9.49 10.31
C LEU A 402 -20.04 9.98 11.42
N GLU A 403 -20.34 9.11 12.38
CA GLU A 403 -21.09 9.46 13.60
C GLU A 403 -20.22 10.27 14.57
N THR A 404 -18.92 9.96 14.61
CA THR A 404 -17.91 10.65 15.43
C THR A 404 -16.77 11.14 14.53
N PRO A 405 -16.40 12.44 14.56
CA PRO A 405 -15.27 12.95 13.79
C PRO A 405 -13.94 12.45 14.37
N LEU A 406 -12.98 12.13 13.51
CA LEU A 406 -11.62 11.77 13.90
C LEU A 406 -10.78 13.04 14.10
N ILE A 407 -9.84 13.05 15.05
CA ILE A 407 -9.07 14.27 15.39
C ILE A 407 -7.57 14.02 15.36
N GLY A 408 -6.82 14.86 14.65
CA GLY A 408 -5.37 14.81 14.53
C GLY A 408 -4.70 16.10 14.97
N TYR A 409 -3.66 15.96 15.80
CA TYR A 409 -2.77 17.05 16.17
C TYR A 409 -1.34 16.76 15.73
N ASP A 410 -0.64 17.81 15.34
CA ASP A 410 0.81 17.83 15.21
C ASP A 410 1.34 19.22 15.55
N ILE A 411 2.59 19.30 16.00
CA ILE A 411 3.24 20.58 16.33
C ILE A 411 3.85 21.24 15.07
N ASP A 412 4.12 20.47 14.01
CA ASP A 412 4.56 21.01 12.72
C ASP A 412 3.34 21.39 11.85
N GLU A 413 3.15 22.70 11.66
CA GLU A 413 2.13 23.26 10.77
C GLU A 413 2.20 22.68 9.34
N ARG A 414 3.41 22.39 8.83
CA ARG A 414 3.59 21.77 7.50
C ARG A 414 3.08 20.33 7.47
N ALA A 415 3.20 19.61 8.57
CA ALA A 415 2.66 18.26 8.66
C ALA A 415 1.12 18.29 8.58
N ILE A 416 0.48 19.25 9.26
CA ILE A 416 -0.95 19.51 9.18
C ILE A 416 -1.40 19.94 7.77
N GLU A 417 -0.64 20.79 7.08
CA GLU A 417 -0.88 21.11 5.66
C GLU A 417 -0.87 19.85 4.78
N PHE A 418 0.13 18.97 4.96
CA PHE A 418 0.20 17.70 4.23
C PHE A 418 -0.95 16.76 4.61
N ALA A 419 -1.38 16.72 5.87
CA ALA A 419 -2.50 15.90 6.32
C ALA A 419 -3.82 16.33 5.68
N ARG A 420 -4.14 17.63 5.69
CA ARG A 420 -5.32 18.19 5.03
C ARG A 420 -5.31 17.91 3.52
N ALA A 421 -4.18 18.16 2.85
CA ALA A 421 -4.05 17.91 1.41
C ALA A 421 -4.10 16.40 1.04
N ASN A 422 -3.72 15.51 1.96
CA ASN A 422 -3.86 14.06 1.78
C ASN A 422 -5.32 13.61 1.99
N ALA A 423 -6.01 14.17 2.99
CA ALA A 423 -7.42 13.89 3.25
C ALA A 423 -8.31 14.35 2.08
N GLU A 424 -8.05 15.54 1.52
CA GLU A 424 -8.71 16.03 0.29
C GLU A 424 -8.57 15.03 -0.87
N ARG A 425 -7.35 14.53 -1.13
CA ARG A 425 -7.08 13.50 -2.17
C ARG A 425 -7.67 12.13 -1.83
N ALA A 426 -7.93 11.87 -0.56
CA ALA A 426 -8.64 10.69 -0.08
C ALA A 426 -10.18 10.86 -0.11
N TRP A 427 -10.67 12.01 -0.61
CA TRP A 427 -12.08 12.41 -0.69
C TRP A 427 -12.77 12.53 0.68
N LEU A 428 -12.02 13.04 1.68
CA LEU A 428 -12.48 13.23 3.04
C LEU A 428 -12.61 14.72 3.38
N THR A 429 -13.61 15.08 4.20
CA THR A 429 -13.92 16.45 4.60
C THR A 429 -13.46 16.76 6.04
N GLU A 430 -13.47 18.02 6.44
CA GLU A 430 -13.23 18.43 7.84
C GLU A 430 -14.30 17.92 8.83
N GLU A 431 -15.48 17.54 8.32
CA GLU A 431 -16.51 16.82 9.10
C GLU A 431 -16.09 15.37 9.39
N THR A 432 -15.25 14.79 8.52
CA THR A 432 -14.71 13.42 8.67
C THR A 432 -13.47 13.39 9.56
N ILE A 433 -12.48 14.26 9.27
CA ILE A 433 -11.24 14.36 10.04
C ILE A 433 -10.89 15.83 10.27
N ARG A 434 -10.68 16.20 11.54
CA ARG A 434 -10.18 17.53 11.93
C ARG A 434 -8.68 17.44 12.18
N PHE A 435 -7.92 18.26 11.45
CA PHE A 435 -6.47 18.39 11.63
C PHE A 435 -6.15 19.78 12.18
N GLU A 436 -5.53 19.83 13.35
CA GLU A 436 -5.25 21.05 14.12
C GLU A 436 -3.76 21.12 14.48
N VAL A 437 -3.18 22.33 14.44
CA VAL A 437 -1.82 22.53 14.96
C VAL A 437 -1.89 22.55 16.48
N GLY A 438 -1.16 21.67 17.16
CA GLY A 438 -1.24 21.53 18.61
C GLY A 438 -0.12 20.69 19.21
N ASP A 439 0.24 21.03 20.45
CA ASP A 439 1.20 20.28 21.24
C ASP A 439 0.50 19.11 21.95
N ALA A 440 0.95 17.88 21.70
CA ALA A 440 0.46 16.65 22.32
C ALA A 440 0.35 16.74 23.86
N ARG A 441 1.17 17.56 24.52
CA ARG A 441 1.17 17.79 25.98
C ARG A 441 -0.04 18.58 26.49
N HIS A 442 -0.81 19.23 25.61
CA HIS A 442 -1.93 20.12 25.97
C HIS A 442 -3.25 19.74 25.28
N VAL A 443 -3.29 18.64 24.52
CA VAL A 443 -4.50 18.14 23.87
C VAL A 443 -5.50 17.64 24.91
N LYS A 444 -6.79 17.89 24.68
CA LYS A 444 -7.89 17.43 25.55
C LYS A 444 -8.66 16.28 24.90
N ALA A 445 -9.25 15.42 25.71
CA ALA A 445 -10.12 14.37 25.19
C ALA A 445 -11.43 14.98 24.63
N PRO A 446 -11.82 14.67 23.39
CA PRO A 446 -13.09 15.13 22.81
C PRO A 446 -14.33 14.40 23.36
N ALA A 447 -14.13 13.31 24.11
CA ALA A 447 -15.17 12.45 24.67
C ALA A 447 -14.68 11.75 25.95
N SER A 448 -15.59 11.17 26.73
CA SER A 448 -15.27 10.43 27.97
C SER A 448 -14.56 9.09 27.75
N GLN A 449 -14.65 8.52 26.56
CA GLN A 449 -14.00 7.27 26.16
C GLN A 449 -13.58 7.36 24.68
N GLY A 450 -12.55 6.63 24.30
CA GLY A 450 -12.03 6.63 22.94
C GLY A 450 -10.67 5.95 22.83
N TRP A 451 -10.12 5.99 21.62
CA TRP A 451 -8.82 5.43 21.28
C TRP A 451 -7.83 6.54 20.92
N ILE A 452 -6.60 6.42 21.43
CA ILE A 452 -5.43 7.06 20.85
C ILE A 452 -4.69 6.00 20.06
N VAL A 453 -4.44 6.22 18.76
CA VAL A 453 -3.58 5.35 17.94
C VAL A 453 -2.59 6.24 17.22
N THR A 454 -1.29 6.09 17.50
CA THR A 454 -0.30 7.12 17.14
C THR A 454 1.11 6.59 16.91
N ASN A 455 1.86 7.32 16.08
CA ASN A 455 3.25 7.09 15.70
C ASN A 455 4.09 8.35 16.05
N PRO A 456 4.46 8.55 17.34
CA PRO A 456 5.30 9.67 17.75
C PRO A 456 6.72 9.52 17.16
N PRO A 457 7.56 10.56 17.19
CA PRO A 457 8.92 10.46 16.64
C PRO A 457 9.80 9.51 17.47
N TYR A 458 10.59 8.67 16.80
CA TYR A 458 11.52 7.73 17.44
C TYR A 458 12.71 7.34 16.54
N GLY A 459 13.73 6.72 17.14
CA GLY A 459 14.94 6.26 16.46
C GLY A 459 16.09 7.29 16.48
N GLU A 460 17.19 7.00 15.79
CA GLU A 460 18.42 7.82 15.75
C GLU A 460 18.25 9.23 15.13
N ARG A 461 17.02 9.63 14.77
CA ARG A 461 16.73 10.85 14.02
C ARG A 461 16.25 12.02 14.87
N MET A 462 15.93 11.80 16.15
CA MET A 462 15.63 12.88 17.09
C MET A 462 15.77 12.40 18.53
N GLU A 463 16.68 13.00 19.31
CA GLU A 463 16.70 12.82 20.77
C GLU A 463 15.60 13.68 21.40
N ILE A 464 14.41 13.09 21.55
CA ILE A 464 13.35 13.68 22.37
C ILE A 464 13.77 13.62 23.84
N ALA A 465 13.80 14.78 24.51
CA ALA A 465 14.11 14.89 25.93
C ALA A 465 13.17 14.07 26.82
N ASP A 466 13.70 13.44 27.87
CA ASP A 466 12.92 12.55 28.75
C ASP A 466 11.73 13.26 29.42
N ASP A 467 11.82 14.56 29.67
CA ASP A 467 10.73 15.34 30.26
C ASP A 467 9.52 15.47 29.33
N PHE A 468 9.70 15.47 28.00
CA PHE A 468 8.57 15.48 27.05
C PHE A 468 7.66 14.25 27.26
N TRP A 469 8.26 13.06 27.37
CA TRP A 469 7.51 11.83 27.60
C TRP A 469 6.80 11.82 28.96
N ARG A 470 7.38 12.50 29.96
CA ARG A 470 6.75 12.66 31.28
C ARG A 470 5.57 13.63 31.22
N GLU A 471 5.73 14.80 30.60
CA GLU A 471 4.68 15.81 30.42
C GLU A 471 3.50 15.26 29.62
N TRP A 472 3.77 14.62 28.47
CA TRP A 472 2.71 13.98 27.68
C TRP A 472 2.02 12.87 28.48
N SER A 473 2.75 12.05 29.22
CA SER A 473 2.13 11.03 30.10
C SER A 473 1.27 11.61 31.24
N ALA A 474 1.55 12.84 31.68
CA ALA A 474 0.75 13.54 32.68
C ALA A 474 -0.55 14.06 32.07
N CYS A 475 -0.48 14.66 30.87
CA CYS A 475 -1.65 15.01 30.07
C CYS A 475 -2.57 13.80 29.82
N LEU A 476 -2.02 12.66 29.36
CA LEU A 476 -2.78 11.42 29.15
C LEU A 476 -3.50 10.92 30.42
N LYS A 477 -2.91 11.08 31.61
CA LYS A 477 -3.53 10.67 32.88
C LYS A 477 -4.59 11.65 33.39
N HIS A 478 -4.52 12.91 32.97
CA HIS A 478 -5.42 13.98 33.40
C HIS A 478 -6.63 14.10 32.47
N GLU A 479 -6.40 14.22 31.17
CA GLU A 479 -7.44 14.50 30.17
C GLU A 479 -8.09 13.23 29.60
N PHE A 480 -7.36 12.11 29.51
CA PHE A 480 -7.78 10.91 28.77
C PHE A 480 -8.13 9.72 29.68
N ALA A 481 -8.62 9.97 30.89
CA ALA A 481 -9.17 8.91 31.75
C ALA A 481 -10.36 8.22 31.06
N GLY A 482 -10.33 6.89 30.98
CA GLY A 482 -11.32 6.07 30.25
C GLY A 482 -10.92 5.71 28.82
N TRP A 483 -9.79 6.21 28.31
CA TRP A 483 -9.32 5.94 26.95
C TRP A 483 -8.29 4.80 26.87
N GLN A 484 -8.10 4.27 25.65
CA GLN A 484 -7.06 3.29 25.34
C GLN A 484 -6.00 3.90 24.41
N ALA A 485 -4.73 3.89 24.82
CA ALA A 485 -3.63 4.43 24.01
C ALA A 485 -2.77 3.32 23.39
N HIS A 486 -2.59 3.38 22.07
CA HIS A 486 -1.83 2.46 21.26
C HIS A 486 -0.71 3.21 20.53
N ILE A 487 0.51 3.05 21.02
CA ILE A 487 1.67 3.86 20.61
C ILE A 487 2.71 2.95 19.96
N ILE A 488 3.04 3.16 18.69
CA ILE A 488 4.14 2.43 18.04
C ILE A 488 5.47 3.14 18.33
N SER A 489 6.51 2.36 18.70
CA SER A 489 7.86 2.89 18.86
C SER A 489 8.94 1.82 18.71
N SER A 490 10.12 2.20 18.21
CA SER A 490 11.34 1.40 18.32
C SER A 490 12.05 1.53 19.67
N ASP A 491 11.66 2.48 20.53
CA ASP A 491 12.24 2.57 21.88
C ASP A 491 11.54 1.59 22.85
N MET A 492 12.24 0.50 23.16
CA MET A 492 11.79 -0.51 24.12
C MET A 492 11.69 0.01 25.57
N LYS A 493 12.25 1.20 25.87
CA LYS A 493 12.18 1.92 27.15
C LYS A 493 11.07 2.97 27.22
N LEU A 494 10.32 3.21 26.14
CA LEU A 494 9.24 4.20 26.11
C LEU A 494 8.27 4.10 27.31
N PRO A 495 7.77 2.91 27.73
CA PRO A 495 6.87 2.82 28.88
C PRO A 495 7.49 3.29 30.20
N GLN A 496 8.81 3.09 30.38
CA GLN A 496 9.54 3.58 31.55
C GLN A 496 9.65 5.11 31.53
N ARG A 497 9.94 5.72 30.37
CA ARG A 497 9.97 7.20 30.22
C ARG A 497 8.61 7.82 30.52
N MET A 498 7.54 7.26 29.95
CA MET A 498 6.15 7.69 30.18
C MET A 498 5.59 7.30 31.57
N ARG A 499 6.29 6.46 32.34
CA ARG A 499 5.80 5.93 33.63
C ARG A 499 4.38 5.37 33.50
N LEU A 500 4.16 4.56 32.47
CA LEU A 500 2.93 3.85 32.16
C LEU A 500 3.23 2.35 32.07
N LYS A 501 2.34 1.51 32.61
CA LYS A 501 2.45 0.06 32.50
C LYS A 501 1.67 -0.39 31.25
N PRO A 502 2.31 -0.97 30.23
CA PRO A 502 1.60 -1.44 29.06
C PRO A 502 0.83 -2.72 29.40
N VAL A 503 -0.41 -2.84 28.93
CA VAL A 503 -1.21 -4.07 29.04
C VAL A 503 -0.80 -5.09 27.97
N ARG A 504 -0.31 -4.63 26.81
CA ARG A 504 0.21 -5.47 25.73
C ARG A 504 1.37 -4.79 25.00
N ARG A 505 2.28 -5.60 24.44
CA ARG A 505 3.45 -5.17 23.65
C ARG A 505 3.52 -6.04 22.38
N ILE A 506 3.00 -5.54 21.26
CA ILE A 506 2.87 -6.33 20.02
C ILE A 506 4.10 -6.08 19.12
N PRO A 507 4.84 -7.11 18.69
CA PRO A 507 5.90 -6.96 17.68
C PRO A 507 5.36 -6.43 16.35
N LEU A 508 5.99 -5.38 15.81
CA LEU A 508 5.69 -4.80 14.49
C LEU A 508 6.99 -4.33 13.82
N HIS A 509 7.01 -4.25 12.50
CA HIS A 509 8.15 -3.69 11.75
C HIS A 509 7.75 -2.47 10.93
N ASN A 510 8.28 -1.30 11.27
CA ASN A 510 8.14 -0.09 10.44
C ASN A 510 9.33 -0.02 9.47
N GLY A 511 9.14 -0.55 8.27
CA GLY A 511 10.23 -0.75 7.31
C GLY A 511 11.25 -1.77 7.85
N SER A 512 12.47 -1.33 8.15
CA SER A 512 13.51 -2.15 8.77
C SER A 512 13.65 -1.97 10.28
N LEU A 513 12.82 -1.13 10.91
CA LEU A 513 12.87 -0.86 12.34
C LEU A 513 12.05 -1.90 13.11
N ASP A 514 12.66 -2.59 14.07
CA ASP A 514 11.95 -3.42 15.05
C ASP A 514 11.22 -2.52 16.05
N CYS A 515 9.89 -2.56 16.01
CA CYS A 515 9.01 -1.69 16.80
C CYS A 515 8.08 -2.53 17.68
N ARG A 516 7.54 -1.93 18.74
CA ARG A 516 6.38 -2.49 19.44
C ARG A 516 5.21 -1.52 19.35
N LEU A 517 4.01 -2.05 19.13
CA LEU A 517 2.78 -1.34 19.49
C LEU A 517 2.53 -1.59 20.98
N PHE A 518 2.67 -0.54 21.77
CA PHE A 518 2.40 -0.55 23.19
C PHE A 518 0.94 -0.15 23.42
N ALA A 519 0.16 -1.05 24.03
CA ALA A 519 -1.20 -0.76 24.47
C ALA A 519 -1.20 -0.34 25.95
N PHE A 520 -1.92 0.73 26.27
CA PHE A 520 -2.09 1.27 27.62
C PHE A 520 -3.57 1.56 27.88
N GLU A 521 -4.07 1.14 29.04
CA GLU A 521 -5.35 1.62 29.57
C GLU A 521 -5.09 2.88 30.39
N LEU A 522 -5.78 3.97 30.05
CA LEU A 522 -5.65 5.24 30.74
C LEU A 522 -6.74 5.32 31.81
N VAL A 523 -6.40 4.87 33.03
CA VAL A 523 -7.27 5.05 34.20
C VAL A 523 -7.08 6.43 34.82
N GLN A 524 -8.16 7.00 35.36
CA GLN A 524 -8.07 8.20 36.19
C GLN A 524 -7.06 7.93 37.33
N ALA A 525 -6.21 8.91 37.64
CA ALA A 525 -5.21 8.77 38.68
C ALA A 525 -5.88 8.59 40.05
N GLY A 526 -6.07 7.34 40.46
CA GLY A 526 -6.53 7.00 41.80
C GLY A 526 -5.55 7.59 42.81
N TYR A 527 -6.05 8.51 43.64
CA TYR A 527 -5.29 9.06 44.75
C TYR A 527 -4.75 7.89 45.58
N ARG A 528 -3.44 7.88 45.84
CA ARG A 528 -2.85 6.96 46.83
C ARG A 528 -3.13 7.50 48.22
N ASP A 529 -4.41 7.56 48.59
CA ASP A 529 -4.83 7.61 49.98
C ASP A 529 -4.54 6.22 50.59
N GLY A 530 -3.29 6.05 51.01
CA GLY A 530 -3.00 5.07 52.05
C GLY A 530 -3.76 5.51 53.31
N PRO A 531 -4.49 4.60 53.99
CA PRO A 531 -5.28 4.98 55.15
C PRO A 531 -4.38 5.62 56.21
N SER A 532 -4.87 6.71 56.78
CA SER A 532 -4.19 7.50 57.80
C SER A 532 -3.63 6.62 58.92
N GLY A 533 -2.31 6.61 59.07
CA GLY A 533 -1.65 5.96 60.18
C GLY A 533 -1.96 6.68 61.48
N LEU A 534 -2.90 6.13 62.24
CA LEU A 534 -3.03 6.40 63.68
C LEU A 534 -1.73 5.97 64.38
N LEU A 535 -1.01 6.94 64.95
CA LEU A 535 -0.29 6.86 66.23
C LEU A 535 0.04 8.28 66.72
#